data_AF-A0A518I5V7-F1
#
_entry.id   AF-A0A518I5V7-F1
#
_cell.length_a   1.000
_cell.length_b   1.000
_cell.length_c   1.000
_cell.angle_alpha   90.00
_cell.angle_beta   90.00
_cell.angle_gamma   90.00
#
_symmetry.space_group_name_H-M   'P 1'
#
loop_
_entity.id
_entity.type
_entity.pdbx_description
1 polymer ?
#
loop_
_entity_poly.entity_id
_entity_poly.type
_entity_poly.pdbx_seq_one_letter_code
_entity_poly.pdbx_strand_id
1 'polypeptide(L)'
;MQNTIHVKVYFVGRLRSDTLSLCSRDPVSLYNATRYAAFLASKGQGAWGKSNWVEICQPYNTKHLLLHSWDEEKSQLIDLINSEKPNLVLIGTMTICFPGAIECAKLAKKILGKNVTVVLGGKHINETVYINSLNEVSILKNAPINLQKEKVIPDVFDLFVSGEAEHLIVRLGELIMTDSNPENVKKRIADTSISEIDTPGEWIISTIIEDEIVSQVGNTKLKNDEVPSAISVFGTKSDGFDVFPGTVTGQLFSHYSMGCVYKCSFCSESSWHAPLNLIHLL
;
A
#
# COMPACT_ATOMS: atom_id res chain seq x y z
N MET A 1 3.64 6.24 -28.15
CA MET A 1 2.78 7.02 -27.22
C MET A 1 3.45 6.94 -25.86
N GLN A 2 3.75 8.07 -25.20
CA GLN A 2 4.33 8.05 -23.87
C GLN A 2 3.24 7.68 -22.86
N ASN A 3 3.35 6.51 -22.24
CA ASN A 3 2.47 6.08 -21.17
C ASN A 3 2.65 7.01 -19.97
N THR A 4 1.54 7.56 -19.47
CA THR A 4 1.47 8.37 -18.25
C THR A 4 0.95 7.45 -17.14
N ILE A 5 1.51 7.54 -15.93
CA ILE A 5 0.96 6.77 -14.80
C ILE A 5 -0.23 7.53 -14.22
N HIS A 6 -1.36 6.84 -14.07
CA HIS A 6 -2.51 7.35 -13.33
C HIS A 6 -2.65 6.51 -12.06
N VAL A 7 -2.21 7.05 -10.92
CA VAL A 7 -2.21 6.34 -9.64
C VAL A 7 -3.35 6.82 -8.78
N LYS A 8 -4.05 5.87 -8.15
CA LYS A 8 -4.94 6.14 -7.02
C LYS A 8 -4.68 5.20 -5.86
N VAL A 9 -4.86 5.77 -4.67
CA VAL A 9 -4.60 5.12 -3.40
C VAL A 9 -5.90 5.09 -2.62
N TYR A 10 -6.35 3.90 -2.23
CA TYR A 10 -7.56 3.70 -1.46
C TYR A 10 -7.20 3.08 -0.13
N PHE A 11 -7.84 3.56 0.92
CA PHE A 11 -7.87 2.88 2.20
C PHE A 11 -9.30 2.46 2.51
N VAL A 12 -9.47 1.24 2.98
CA VAL A 12 -10.75 0.76 3.52
C VAL A 12 -10.60 0.65 5.03
N GLY A 13 -11.27 1.53 5.77
CA GLY A 13 -11.06 1.72 7.20
C GLY A 13 -12.32 2.16 7.93
N ARG A 14 -12.72 1.43 8.98
CA ARG A 14 -13.97 1.67 9.70
C ARG A 14 -13.82 2.74 10.80
N LEU A 15 -13.65 4.01 10.44
CA LEU A 15 -13.67 5.13 11.41
C LEU A 15 -14.15 6.46 10.80
N ARG A 16 -15.46 6.72 10.90
CA ARG A 16 -16.20 7.94 10.47
C ARG A 16 -15.37 9.25 10.48
N SER A 17 -15.25 9.91 9.33
CA SER A 17 -14.94 11.33 9.21
C SER A 17 -15.36 11.88 7.83
N ASP A 18 -15.91 13.09 7.79
CA ASP A 18 -16.21 13.83 6.56
C ASP A 18 -14.96 14.53 5.96
N THR A 19 -13.75 14.12 6.38
CA THR A 19 -12.51 14.84 6.07
C THR A 19 -11.48 14.00 5.30
N LEU A 20 -11.06 14.55 4.16
CA LEU A 20 -10.07 13.97 3.23
C LEU A 20 -8.63 14.22 3.72
N SER A 21 -8.26 14.02 4.98
CA SER A 21 -6.90 14.36 5.47
C SER A 21 -6.37 13.47 6.58
N LEU A 22 -5.03 13.28 6.62
CA LEU A 22 -4.24 12.73 7.73
C LEU A 22 -4.69 13.35 9.06
N CYS A 23 -5.63 12.69 9.71
CA CYS A 23 -6.07 12.96 11.07
C CYS A 23 -5.69 11.76 11.95
N SER A 24 -5.91 11.85 13.25
CA SER A 24 -5.63 10.76 14.20
C SER A 24 -6.35 9.44 13.91
N ARG A 25 -7.34 9.47 13.02
CA ARG A 25 -8.18 8.34 12.60
C ARG A 25 -7.67 7.72 11.30
N ASP A 26 -6.71 8.36 10.62
CA ASP A 26 -6.15 7.90 9.35
C ASP A 26 -5.06 6.84 9.56
N PRO A 27 -5.10 5.75 8.79
CA PRO A 27 -4.09 4.70 8.81
C PRO A 27 -2.84 5.16 8.08
N VAL A 28 -1.80 5.48 8.87
CA VAL A 28 -0.53 6.03 8.38
C VAL A 28 0.24 5.07 7.46
N SER A 29 -0.06 3.77 7.48
CA SER A 29 0.69 2.75 6.72
C SER A 29 0.72 2.98 5.21
N LEU A 30 -0.39 3.43 4.62
CA LEU A 30 -0.48 3.64 3.17
C LEU A 30 0.12 4.99 2.75
N TYR A 31 -0.01 6.01 3.59
CA TYR A 31 0.74 7.25 3.44
C TYR A 31 2.24 6.98 3.53
N ASN A 32 2.67 6.14 4.46
CA ASN A 32 4.07 5.73 4.56
C ASN A 32 4.53 5.04 3.28
N ALA A 33 3.83 4.00 2.82
CA ALA A 33 4.18 3.29 1.58
C ALA A 33 4.24 4.19 0.33
N THR A 34 3.53 5.32 0.31
CA THR A 34 3.43 6.21 -0.87
C THR A 34 4.22 7.51 -0.73
N ARG A 35 4.80 7.82 0.43
CA ARG A 35 5.47 9.11 0.69
C ARG A 35 6.64 9.38 -0.23
N TYR A 36 7.43 8.35 -0.57
CA TYR A 36 8.58 8.52 -1.45
C TYR A 36 8.15 8.75 -2.91
N ALA A 37 7.15 8.01 -3.38
CA ALA A 37 6.52 8.21 -4.68
C ALA A 37 5.91 9.62 -4.84
N ALA A 38 5.18 10.10 -3.82
CA ALA A 38 4.65 11.46 -3.81
C ALA A 38 5.75 12.53 -3.80
N PHE A 39 6.84 12.31 -3.06
CA PHE A 39 8.00 13.19 -3.09
C PHE A 39 8.62 13.27 -4.50
N LEU A 40 8.84 12.15 -5.17
CA LEU A 40 9.35 12.14 -6.55
C LEU A 40 8.39 12.84 -7.52
N ALA A 41 7.08 12.64 -7.37
CA ALA A 41 6.07 13.35 -8.15
C ALA A 41 6.16 14.87 -7.95
N SER A 42 6.31 15.34 -6.70
CA SER A 42 6.49 16.77 -6.38
C SER A 42 7.74 17.41 -6.97
N LYS A 43 8.76 16.59 -7.28
CA LYS A 43 10.00 17.01 -7.94
C LYS A 43 9.98 16.83 -9.45
N GLY A 44 8.90 16.29 -10.02
CA GLY A 44 8.85 15.95 -11.44
C GLY A 44 9.86 14.86 -11.83
N GLN A 45 10.23 13.98 -10.90
CA GLN A 45 11.29 12.98 -11.09
C GLN A 45 10.75 11.58 -11.42
N GLY A 46 11.42 10.90 -12.34
CA GLY A 46 11.13 9.51 -12.70
C GLY A 46 9.73 9.32 -13.27
N ALA A 47 9.20 8.11 -13.10
CA ALA A 47 7.88 7.75 -13.62
C ALA A 47 6.75 8.48 -12.86
N TRP A 48 6.92 8.70 -11.55
CA TRP A 48 5.99 9.45 -10.70
C TRP A 48 5.96 10.95 -11.03
N GLY A 49 7.07 11.51 -11.48
CA GLY A 49 7.16 12.85 -12.07
C GLY A 49 6.42 13.03 -13.39
N LYS A 50 5.88 11.95 -13.96
CA LYS A 50 5.01 11.94 -15.15
C LYS A 50 3.63 11.38 -14.82
N SER A 51 3.22 11.42 -13.55
CA SER A 51 1.94 10.90 -13.11
C SER A 51 0.91 12.01 -12.88
N ASN A 52 -0.35 11.62 -12.65
CA ASN A 52 -1.42 12.52 -12.19
C ASN A 52 -1.20 13.08 -10.75
N TRP A 53 -0.05 12.82 -10.14
CA TRP A 53 0.38 13.37 -8.84
C TRP A 53 1.32 14.58 -8.97
N VAL A 54 1.68 14.99 -10.19
CA VAL A 54 2.60 16.13 -10.43
C VAL A 54 1.96 17.49 -10.11
N GLU A 55 0.63 17.58 -10.10
CA GLU A 55 -0.07 18.84 -9.84
C GLU A 55 -0.02 19.24 -8.35
N ILE A 56 0.96 20.08 -8.02
CA ILE A 56 1.26 20.65 -6.69
C ILE A 56 0.17 21.65 -6.18
N CYS A 57 -0.87 21.93 -6.97
CA CYS A 57 -1.84 22.97 -6.64
C CYS A 57 -3.08 22.51 -5.85
N GLN A 58 -3.21 21.20 -5.54
CA GLN A 58 -4.21 20.70 -4.61
C GLN A 58 -3.53 19.88 -3.50
N PRO A 59 -4.03 19.93 -2.25
CA PRO A 59 -3.41 19.16 -1.18
C PRO A 59 -3.43 17.66 -1.57
N TYR A 60 -2.28 16.99 -1.46
CA TYR A 60 -2.08 15.58 -1.86
C TYR A 60 -3.02 14.60 -1.17
N ASN A 61 -3.65 15.04 -0.08
CA ASN A 61 -4.70 14.33 0.64
C ASN A 61 -5.95 14.01 -0.23
N THR A 62 -6.16 14.71 -1.35
CA THR A 62 -7.21 14.39 -2.35
C THR A 62 -6.91 13.15 -3.20
N LYS A 63 -5.69 12.62 -3.13
CA LYS A 63 -5.27 11.43 -3.89
C LYS A 63 -5.43 10.13 -3.11
N HIS A 64 -5.74 10.23 -1.82
CA HIS A 64 -6.08 9.14 -0.92
C HIS A 64 -7.58 9.21 -0.62
N LEU A 65 -8.31 8.16 -0.96
CA LEU A 65 -9.72 8.04 -0.57
C LEU A 65 -9.81 7.03 0.58
N LEU A 66 -10.28 7.50 1.73
CA LEU A 66 -10.59 6.68 2.88
C LEU A 66 -12.08 6.33 2.84
N LEU A 67 -12.40 5.05 2.70
CA LEU A 67 -13.78 4.55 2.68
C LEU A 67 -14.12 3.95 4.05
N HIS A 68 -15.13 4.52 4.68
CA HIS A 68 -15.68 4.16 5.97
C HIS A 68 -16.94 3.30 5.86
N SER A 69 -17.78 3.60 4.88
CA SER A 69 -19.08 2.99 4.65
C SER A 69 -19.25 2.71 3.17
N TRP A 70 -19.26 1.43 2.81
CA TRP A 70 -19.44 1.02 1.43
C TRP A 70 -20.75 1.52 0.83
N ASP A 71 -21.84 1.48 1.60
CA ASP A 71 -23.16 1.85 1.09
C ASP A 71 -23.29 3.36 0.81
N GLU A 72 -22.57 4.18 1.56
CA GLU A 72 -22.64 5.65 1.46
C GLU A 72 -21.62 6.20 0.46
N GLU A 73 -20.41 5.64 0.40
CA GLU A 73 -19.27 6.25 -0.29
C GLU A 73 -18.89 5.56 -1.60
N LYS A 74 -19.58 4.48 -1.97
CA LYS A 74 -19.35 3.77 -3.24
C LYS A 74 -19.48 4.68 -4.46
N SER A 75 -20.41 5.63 -4.47
CA SER A 75 -20.59 6.57 -5.60
C SER A 75 -19.34 7.43 -5.80
N GLN A 76 -18.74 7.92 -4.72
CA GLN A 76 -17.51 8.71 -4.76
C GLN A 76 -16.35 7.91 -5.37
N LEU A 77 -16.23 6.63 -5.00
CA LEU A 77 -15.23 5.73 -5.60
C LEU A 77 -15.46 5.56 -7.11
N ILE A 78 -16.71 5.38 -7.55
CA ILE A 78 -17.07 5.26 -8.97
C ILE A 78 -16.68 6.53 -9.73
N ASP A 79 -17.05 7.70 -9.20
CA ASP A 79 -16.77 9.00 -9.82
C ASP A 79 -15.27 9.25 -9.93
N LEU A 80 -14.50 8.88 -8.90
CA LEU A 80 -13.05 8.98 -8.90
C LEU A 80 -12.40 8.05 -9.94
N ILE A 81 -12.83 6.79 -10.01
CA ILE A 81 -12.32 5.84 -11.00
C ILE A 81 -12.61 6.32 -12.42
N ASN A 82 -13.82 6.82 -12.68
CA ASN A 82 -14.24 7.27 -14.01
C ASN A 82 -13.52 8.55 -14.46
N SER A 83 -13.29 9.49 -13.54
CA SER A 83 -12.61 10.75 -13.83
C SER A 83 -11.12 10.56 -14.09
N GLU A 84 -10.46 9.73 -13.28
CA GLU A 84 -8.99 9.62 -13.28
C GLU A 84 -8.47 8.44 -14.10
N LYS A 85 -9.31 7.43 -14.33
CA LYS A 85 -8.99 6.21 -15.09
C LYS A 85 -7.63 5.61 -14.70
N PRO A 86 -7.41 5.27 -13.42
CA PRO A 86 -6.11 4.84 -12.95
C PRO A 86 -5.65 3.54 -13.61
N ASN A 87 -4.34 3.45 -13.88
CA ASN A 87 -3.68 2.20 -14.29
C ASN A 87 -2.97 1.50 -13.13
N LEU A 88 -2.85 2.17 -11.98
CA LEU A 88 -2.42 1.60 -10.70
C LEU A 88 -3.41 1.97 -9.59
N VAL A 89 -3.88 0.95 -8.88
CA VAL A 89 -4.74 1.08 -7.71
C VAL A 89 -4.06 0.41 -6.52
N LEU A 90 -3.72 1.20 -5.50
CA LEU A 90 -3.13 0.70 -4.25
C LEU A 90 -4.21 0.65 -3.17
N ILE A 91 -4.46 -0.52 -2.58
CA ILE A 91 -5.45 -0.71 -1.52
C ILE A 91 -4.75 -1.12 -0.23
N GLY A 92 -4.80 -0.27 0.78
CA GLY A 92 -4.40 -0.61 2.14
C GLY A 92 -5.59 -1.13 2.95
N THR A 93 -5.42 -2.24 3.66
CA THR A 93 -6.50 -2.80 4.50
C THR A 93 -6.01 -3.34 5.85
N MET A 94 -6.83 -3.14 6.87
CA MET A 94 -6.77 -3.92 8.11
C MET A 94 -7.60 -5.19 7.97
N THR A 95 -7.31 -6.21 8.78
CA THR A 95 -7.98 -7.52 8.73
C THR A 95 -9.52 -7.41 8.73
N ILE A 96 -10.10 -6.54 9.57
CA ILE A 96 -11.56 -6.34 9.64
C ILE A 96 -12.16 -5.63 8.41
N CYS A 97 -11.34 -4.95 7.62
CA CYS A 97 -11.75 -4.17 6.45
C CYS A 97 -11.55 -4.93 5.13
N PHE A 98 -11.04 -6.16 5.19
CA PHE A 98 -10.74 -6.96 4.01
C PHE A 98 -11.94 -7.17 3.07
N PRO A 99 -13.18 -7.43 3.56
CA PRO A 99 -14.35 -7.50 2.67
C PRO A 99 -14.59 -6.23 1.85
N GLY A 100 -14.40 -5.05 2.44
CA GLY A 100 -14.54 -3.79 1.70
C GLY A 100 -13.42 -3.58 0.69
N ALA A 101 -12.20 -4.05 0.98
CA ALA A 101 -11.10 -4.03 0.01
C ALA A 101 -11.41 -4.88 -1.23
N ILE A 102 -12.06 -6.04 -1.05
CA ILE A 102 -12.53 -6.89 -2.16
C ILE A 102 -13.55 -6.13 -3.01
N GLU A 103 -14.54 -5.49 -2.40
CA GLU A 103 -15.56 -4.74 -3.14
C GLU A 103 -14.98 -3.54 -3.91
N CYS A 104 -14.00 -2.83 -3.32
CA CYS A 104 -13.25 -1.77 -4.01
C CYS A 104 -12.51 -2.32 -5.24
N ALA A 105 -11.79 -3.42 -5.08
CA ALA A 105 -11.03 -4.05 -6.16
C ALA A 105 -11.95 -4.56 -7.27
N LYS A 106 -13.07 -5.21 -6.92
CA LYS A 106 -14.11 -5.64 -7.87
C LYS A 106 -14.62 -4.47 -8.69
N LEU A 107 -14.87 -3.33 -8.06
CA LEU A 107 -15.36 -2.15 -8.76
C LEU A 107 -14.31 -1.56 -9.72
N ALA A 108 -13.06 -1.45 -9.27
CA ALA A 108 -11.95 -1.02 -10.12
C ALA A 108 -11.78 -1.93 -11.35
N LYS A 109 -11.72 -3.25 -11.13
CA LYS A 109 -11.64 -4.25 -12.21
C LYS A 109 -12.86 -4.22 -13.13
N LYS A 110 -14.07 -4.02 -12.59
CA LYS A 110 -15.30 -3.93 -13.39
C LYS A 110 -15.28 -2.73 -14.34
N ILE A 111 -14.81 -1.57 -13.88
CA ILE A 111 -14.83 -0.32 -14.66
C ILE A 111 -13.65 -0.26 -15.64
N LEU A 112 -12.44 -0.60 -15.17
CA LEU A 112 -11.20 -0.39 -15.91
C LEU A 112 -10.72 -1.65 -16.65
N GLY A 113 -11.25 -2.82 -16.31
CA GLY A 113 -10.92 -4.10 -16.93
C GLY A 113 -9.44 -4.45 -16.79
N LYS A 114 -8.81 -4.78 -17.92
CA LYS A 114 -7.38 -5.13 -18.00
C LYS A 114 -6.44 -3.93 -18.07
N ASN A 115 -6.94 -2.71 -17.84
CA ASN A 115 -6.13 -1.50 -17.87
C ASN A 115 -5.64 -1.07 -16.49
N VAL A 116 -5.93 -1.84 -15.43
CA VAL A 116 -5.59 -1.49 -14.06
C VAL A 116 -4.92 -2.64 -13.31
N THR A 117 -3.78 -2.34 -12.72
CA THR A 117 -3.11 -3.19 -11.74
C THR A 117 -3.59 -2.81 -10.35
N VAL A 118 -4.16 -3.76 -9.62
CA VAL A 118 -4.70 -3.61 -8.26
C VAL A 118 -3.74 -4.30 -7.28
N VAL A 119 -3.19 -3.53 -6.36
CA VAL A 119 -2.24 -3.99 -5.35
C VAL A 119 -2.92 -3.96 -3.98
N LEU A 120 -2.87 -5.07 -3.25
CA LEU A 120 -3.34 -5.16 -1.87
C LEU A 120 -2.14 -5.11 -0.91
N GLY A 121 -2.21 -4.24 0.08
CA GLY A 121 -1.23 -4.16 1.16
C GLY A 121 -1.86 -3.76 2.49
N GLY A 122 -1.01 -3.37 3.43
CA GLY A 122 -1.42 -2.95 4.77
C GLY A 122 -1.38 -4.08 5.80
N LYS A 123 -1.95 -3.81 6.98
CA LYS A 123 -1.78 -4.67 8.16
C LYS A 123 -2.22 -6.12 7.92
N HIS A 124 -3.33 -6.34 7.21
CA HIS A 124 -3.81 -7.71 6.97
C HIS A 124 -2.79 -8.59 6.23
N ILE A 125 -2.11 -8.02 5.23
CA ILE A 125 -1.06 -8.73 4.50
C ILE A 125 0.15 -8.94 5.40
N ASN A 126 0.56 -7.92 6.16
CA ASN A 126 1.68 -8.04 7.12
C ASN A 126 1.47 -9.10 8.20
N GLU A 127 0.23 -9.40 8.56
CA GLU A 127 -0.12 -10.42 9.56
C GLU A 127 -0.18 -11.84 8.97
N THR A 128 -0.28 -11.96 7.64
CA THR A 128 -0.53 -13.23 6.96
C THR A 128 0.55 -13.65 5.97
N VAL A 129 1.47 -12.73 5.61
CA VAL A 129 2.61 -12.95 4.73
C VAL A 129 3.85 -12.33 5.37
N TYR A 130 4.82 -13.15 5.74
CA TYR A 130 6.03 -12.73 6.47
C TYR A 130 7.21 -13.65 6.21
N ILE A 131 8.41 -13.23 6.59
CA ILE A 131 9.61 -14.08 6.57
C ILE A 131 9.69 -14.90 7.87
N ASN A 132 9.76 -16.22 7.75
CA ASN A 132 9.83 -17.12 8.92
C ASN A 132 11.25 -17.19 9.51
N SER A 133 11.42 -17.98 10.58
CA SER A 133 12.73 -18.19 11.21
C SER A 133 13.76 -18.91 10.35
N LEU A 134 13.33 -19.55 9.26
CA LEU A 134 14.19 -20.21 8.26
C LEU A 134 14.57 -19.25 7.11
N ASN A 135 14.19 -17.97 7.22
CA ASN A 135 14.39 -16.96 6.20
C ASN A 135 13.64 -17.24 4.88
N GLU A 136 12.48 -17.89 4.99
CA GLU A 136 11.60 -18.22 3.86
C GLU A 136 10.30 -17.42 3.95
N VAL A 137 9.67 -17.16 2.80
CA VAL A 137 8.35 -16.55 2.75
C VAL A 137 7.31 -17.55 3.28
N SER A 138 6.64 -17.18 4.37
CA SER A 138 5.53 -17.91 4.95
C SER A 138 4.22 -17.20 4.64
N ILE A 139 3.27 -17.95 4.08
CA ILE A 139 1.94 -17.47 3.71
C ILE A 139 0.92 -18.30 4.48
N LEU A 140 0.18 -17.66 5.39
CA LEU A 140 -0.85 -18.34 6.17
C LEU A 140 -2.02 -18.78 5.28
N LYS A 141 -2.73 -19.84 5.67
CA LYS A 141 -3.87 -20.36 4.91
C LYS A 141 -4.95 -19.31 4.64
N ASN A 142 -5.19 -18.42 5.61
CA ASN A 142 -6.17 -17.34 5.52
C ASN A 142 -5.61 -16.05 4.88
N ALA A 143 -4.38 -16.07 4.35
CA ALA A 143 -3.83 -14.95 3.62
C ALA A 143 -4.68 -14.64 2.39
N PRO A 144 -4.94 -13.37 2.06
CA PRO A 144 -5.72 -12.98 0.89
C PRO A 144 -5.29 -13.64 -0.43
N ILE A 145 -3.98 -13.83 -0.63
CA ILE A 145 -3.46 -14.49 -1.82
C ILE A 145 -3.85 -15.98 -1.92
N ASN A 146 -3.84 -16.70 -0.79
CA ASN A 146 -4.30 -18.09 -0.75
C ASN A 146 -5.81 -18.16 -0.99
N LEU A 147 -6.58 -17.26 -0.38
CA LEU A 147 -8.02 -17.18 -0.60
C LEU A 147 -8.38 -16.90 -2.07
N GLN A 148 -7.57 -16.10 -2.78
CA GLN A 148 -7.77 -15.83 -4.20
C GLN A 148 -7.37 -17.04 -5.06
N LYS A 149 -6.20 -17.67 -4.80
CA LYS A 149 -5.76 -18.91 -5.46
C LYS A 149 -6.79 -20.04 -5.31
N GLU A 150 -7.30 -20.24 -4.09
CA GLU A 150 -8.33 -21.24 -3.78
C GLU A 150 -9.74 -20.83 -4.26
N LYS A 151 -9.90 -19.66 -4.89
CA LYS A 151 -11.17 -19.12 -5.40
C LYS A 151 -12.25 -18.95 -4.31
N VAL A 152 -11.83 -18.83 -3.05
CA VAL A 152 -12.70 -18.44 -1.94
C VAL A 152 -13.13 -16.98 -2.10
N ILE A 153 -12.25 -16.15 -2.66
CA ILE A 153 -12.57 -14.77 -3.08
C ILE A 153 -12.37 -14.61 -4.60
N PRO A 154 -13.01 -13.59 -5.22
CA PRO A 154 -12.81 -13.30 -6.64
C PRO A 154 -11.37 -12.94 -6.99
N ASP A 155 -10.96 -13.21 -8.24
CA ASP A 155 -9.66 -12.83 -8.79
C ASP A 155 -9.62 -11.32 -9.14
N VAL A 156 -9.28 -10.49 -8.14
CA VAL A 156 -9.38 -9.02 -8.25
C VAL A 156 -8.13 -8.27 -7.86
N PHE A 157 -7.22 -8.90 -7.12
CA PHE A 157 -5.93 -8.34 -6.78
C PHE A 157 -4.86 -8.95 -7.68
N ASP A 158 -4.02 -8.13 -8.30
CA ASP A 158 -2.92 -8.62 -9.13
C ASP A 158 -1.67 -8.88 -8.29
N LEU A 159 -1.45 -8.07 -7.26
CA LEU A 159 -0.25 -8.08 -6.43
C LEU A 159 -0.60 -7.95 -4.95
N PHE A 160 0.16 -8.62 -4.09
CA PHE A 160 0.05 -8.59 -2.63
C PHE A 160 1.38 -8.11 -2.05
N VAL A 161 1.36 -7.05 -1.25
CA VAL A 161 2.57 -6.42 -0.71
C VAL A 161 2.55 -6.40 0.81
N SER A 162 3.58 -7.01 1.41
CA SER A 162 3.88 -7.01 2.83
C SER A 162 5.14 -6.19 3.10
N GLY A 163 5.24 -5.56 4.27
CA GLY A 163 6.47 -4.91 4.74
C GLY A 163 6.65 -3.43 4.36
N GLU A 164 7.91 -2.98 4.33
CA GLU A 164 8.35 -1.61 4.02
C GLU A 164 8.43 -1.38 2.51
N ALA A 165 7.38 -0.81 1.93
CA ALA A 165 7.19 -0.77 0.48
C ALA A 165 7.52 0.56 -0.20
N GLU A 166 8.09 1.56 0.48
CA GLU A 166 8.25 2.92 -0.07
C GLU A 166 8.95 2.97 -1.43
N HIS A 167 10.10 2.30 -1.57
CA HIS A 167 10.81 2.24 -2.84
C HIS A 167 10.20 1.20 -3.78
N LEU A 168 9.58 0.15 -3.25
CA LEU A 168 8.85 -0.83 -4.06
C LEU A 168 7.67 -0.18 -4.80
N ILE A 169 6.91 0.71 -4.16
CA ILE A 169 5.83 1.47 -4.81
C ILE A 169 6.40 2.34 -5.93
N VAL A 170 7.57 2.97 -5.72
CA VAL A 170 8.25 3.72 -6.79
C VAL A 170 8.49 2.82 -7.99
N ARG A 171 9.07 1.65 -7.75
CA ARG A 171 9.40 0.67 -8.79
C ARG A 171 8.16 0.13 -9.52
N LEU A 172 7.07 -0.13 -8.81
CA LEU A 172 5.79 -0.53 -9.41
C LEU A 172 5.28 0.53 -10.38
N GLY A 173 5.40 1.81 -10.04
CA GLY A 173 5.08 2.90 -10.96
C GLY A 173 5.91 2.84 -12.26
N GLU A 174 7.21 2.62 -12.15
CA GLU A 174 8.10 2.49 -13.33
C GLU A 174 7.73 1.31 -14.23
N LEU A 175 7.37 0.18 -13.63
CA LEU A 175 6.91 -1.01 -14.36
C LEU A 175 5.62 -0.71 -15.12
N ILE A 176 4.65 -0.06 -14.47
CA ILE A 176 3.35 0.29 -15.05
C ILE A 176 3.48 1.35 -16.15
N MET A 177 4.42 2.29 -16.01
CA MET A 177 4.75 3.24 -17.08
C MET A 177 5.28 2.51 -18.32
N THR A 178 6.05 1.45 -18.12
CA THR A 178 6.58 0.65 -19.24
C THR A 178 5.47 -0.17 -19.89
N ASP A 179 4.65 -0.84 -19.07
CA ASP A 179 3.54 -1.68 -19.52
C ASP A 179 2.44 -1.69 -18.46
N SER A 180 1.29 -1.12 -18.80
CA SER A 180 0.14 -1.02 -17.91
C SER A 180 -0.72 -2.28 -17.88
N ASN A 181 -0.40 -3.32 -18.66
CA ASN A 181 -1.13 -4.57 -18.64
C ASN A 181 -0.80 -5.37 -17.36
N PRO A 182 -1.79 -5.67 -16.50
CA PRO A 182 -1.57 -6.37 -15.24
C PRO A 182 -0.90 -7.73 -15.40
N GLU A 183 -1.20 -8.48 -16.47
CA GLU A 183 -0.57 -9.78 -16.71
C GLU A 183 0.93 -9.64 -16.98
N ASN A 184 1.33 -8.59 -17.71
CA ASN A 184 2.73 -8.33 -17.99
C ASN A 184 3.45 -7.81 -16.75
N VAL A 185 2.78 -7.01 -15.91
CA VAL A 185 3.30 -6.60 -14.60
C VAL A 185 3.53 -7.83 -13.73
N LYS A 186 2.54 -8.71 -13.55
CA LYS A 186 2.65 -9.95 -12.76
C LYS A 186 3.81 -10.82 -13.24
N LYS A 187 3.95 -11.03 -14.56
CA LYS A 187 5.07 -11.78 -15.14
C LYS A 187 6.41 -11.14 -14.82
N ARG A 188 6.56 -9.81 -14.93
CA ARG A 188 7.80 -9.12 -14.57
C ARG A 188 8.18 -9.26 -13.09
N ILE A 189 7.18 -9.30 -12.19
CA ILE A 189 7.40 -9.62 -10.77
C ILE A 189 7.91 -11.07 -10.62
N ALA A 190 7.27 -12.01 -11.32
CA ALA A 190 7.60 -13.43 -11.23
C ALA A 190 8.97 -13.77 -11.85
N ASP A 191 9.30 -13.15 -12.98
CA ASP A 191 10.50 -13.43 -13.80
C ASP A 191 11.80 -12.87 -13.20
N THR A 192 11.87 -12.64 -11.87
CA THR A 192 13.10 -12.27 -11.12
C THR A 192 13.71 -10.90 -11.46
N SER A 193 13.13 -10.12 -12.38
CA SER A 193 13.67 -8.81 -12.78
C SER A 193 13.64 -7.74 -11.68
N ILE A 194 12.99 -8.00 -10.54
CA ILE A 194 13.01 -7.13 -9.35
C ILE A 194 14.11 -7.54 -8.37
N SER A 195 14.47 -8.82 -8.25
CA SER A 195 15.52 -9.26 -7.33
C SER A 195 16.93 -8.89 -7.78
N GLU A 196 17.11 -8.54 -9.06
CA GLU A 196 18.35 -7.90 -9.57
C GLU A 196 18.45 -6.41 -9.19
N ILE A 197 17.39 -5.84 -8.61
CA ILE A 197 17.26 -4.41 -8.35
C ILE A 197 17.29 -4.21 -6.84
N ASP A 198 18.37 -3.58 -6.38
CA ASP A 198 18.54 -3.04 -5.03
C ASP A 198 17.44 -2.01 -4.72
N THR A 199 16.22 -2.50 -4.40
CA THR A 199 15.06 -1.69 -4.02
C THR A 199 15.01 -1.71 -2.49
N PRO A 200 15.42 -0.62 -1.82
CA PRO A 200 15.47 -0.58 -0.36
C PRO A 200 14.12 -0.86 0.29
N GLY A 201 14.18 -1.47 1.47
CA GLY A 201 13.05 -1.87 2.29
C GLY A 201 13.01 -3.38 2.54
N GLU A 202 12.47 -3.75 3.69
CA GLU A 202 12.11 -5.11 4.04
C GLU A 202 10.67 -5.39 3.56
N TRP A 203 10.52 -5.84 2.31
CA TRP A 203 9.22 -6.06 1.69
C TRP A 203 9.10 -7.46 1.08
N ILE A 204 7.87 -7.95 0.97
CA ILE A 204 7.51 -9.14 0.21
C ILE A 204 6.46 -8.72 -0.81
N ILE A 205 6.67 -9.04 -2.08
CA ILE A 205 5.64 -8.89 -3.11
C ILE A 205 5.31 -10.26 -3.69
N SER A 206 4.04 -10.60 -3.68
CA SER A 206 3.54 -11.88 -4.15
C SER A 206 2.51 -11.70 -5.26
N THR A 207 2.48 -12.64 -6.19
CA THR A 207 1.54 -12.72 -7.31
C THR A 207 1.15 -14.18 -7.57
N ILE A 208 0.05 -14.39 -8.29
CA ILE A 208 -0.35 -15.71 -8.79
C ILE A 208 -0.02 -15.79 -10.29
N ILE A 209 0.78 -16.77 -10.70
CA ILE A 209 1.12 -17.10 -12.08
C ILE A 209 0.86 -18.58 -12.30
N GLU A 210 0.06 -18.93 -13.30
CA GLU A 210 -0.23 -20.34 -13.65
C GLU A 210 -0.72 -21.17 -12.43
N ASP A 211 -1.56 -20.54 -11.60
CA ASP A 211 -2.09 -21.11 -10.35
C ASP A 211 -1.04 -21.29 -9.23
N GLU A 212 0.19 -20.82 -9.41
CA GLU A 212 1.24 -20.84 -8.40
C GLU A 212 1.50 -19.47 -7.80
N ILE A 213 1.79 -19.45 -6.49
CA ILE A 213 2.16 -18.23 -5.80
C ILE A 213 3.66 -18.04 -5.96
N VAL A 214 4.03 -16.92 -6.58
CA VAL A 214 5.42 -16.49 -6.72
C VAL A 214 5.63 -15.28 -5.84
N SER A 215 6.69 -15.29 -5.03
CA SER A 215 7.05 -14.19 -4.13
C SER A 215 8.47 -13.72 -4.37
N GLN A 216 8.66 -12.40 -4.32
CA GLN A 216 9.97 -11.74 -4.31
C GLN A 216 10.15 -11.02 -2.97
N VAL A 217 11.39 -10.93 -2.50
CA VAL A 217 11.73 -10.35 -1.19
C VAL A 217 12.77 -9.26 -1.36
N GLY A 218 12.52 -8.11 -0.78
CA GLY A 218 13.52 -7.06 -0.52
C GLY A 218 14.05 -7.21 0.89
N ASN A 219 15.37 -7.14 1.05
CA ASN A 219 16.06 -7.23 2.33
C ASN A 219 17.17 -6.18 2.50
N THR A 220 17.21 -5.18 1.62
CA THR A 220 18.13 -4.06 1.76
C THR A 220 17.55 -3.07 2.77
N LYS A 221 18.29 -2.77 3.83
CA LYS A 221 17.85 -1.82 4.86
C LYS A 221 17.51 -0.46 4.27
N LEU A 222 16.30 0.02 4.53
CA LEU A 222 15.90 1.38 4.17
C LEU A 222 16.61 2.41 5.06
N LYS A 223 17.20 3.42 4.43
CA LYS A 223 17.75 4.58 5.12
C LYS A 223 16.63 5.59 5.37
N ASN A 224 16.08 5.56 6.58
CA ASN A 224 14.90 6.37 6.93
C ASN A 224 15.11 7.89 6.82
N ASP A 225 16.35 8.36 6.83
CA ASP A 225 16.74 9.76 6.59
C ASP A 225 16.66 10.16 5.10
N GLU A 226 16.69 9.20 4.18
CA GLU A 226 16.54 9.43 2.73
C GLU A 226 15.06 9.48 2.30
N VAL A 227 14.12 9.07 3.17
CA VAL A 227 12.68 9.09 2.88
C VAL A 227 12.00 10.24 3.64
N PRO A 228 11.28 11.15 2.95
CA PRO A 228 10.64 12.28 3.61
C PRO A 228 9.55 11.81 4.57
N SER A 229 9.27 12.61 5.60
CA SER A 229 8.15 12.34 6.50
C SER A 229 6.82 12.42 5.74
N ALA A 230 5.88 11.53 6.05
CA ALA A 230 4.54 11.58 5.45
C ALA A 230 3.88 12.96 5.66
N ILE A 231 4.07 13.56 6.84
CA ILE A 231 3.57 14.90 7.18
C ILE A 231 4.13 15.98 6.24
N SER A 232 5.44 15.93 5.95
CA SER A 232 6.06 16.91 5.04
C SER A 232 5.59 16.79 3.60
N VAL A 233 5.12 15.61 3.18
CA VAL A 233 4.68 15.34 1.82
C VAL A 233 3.19 15.62 1.64
N PHE A 234 2.36 15.13 2.57
CA PHE A 234 0.90 15.15 2.43
C PHE A 234 0.24 16.33 3.16
N GLY A 235 0.98 17.02 4.05
CA GLY A 235 0.43 18.03 4.95
C GLY A 235 -0.46 17.40 6.03
N THR A 236 -0.86 18.22 7.00
CA THR A 236 -1.87 17.83 8.00
C THR A 236 -2.95 18.90 8.10
N LYS A 237 -4.18 18.46 8.40
CA LYS A 237 -5.26 19.35 8.78
C LYS A 237 -5.63 19.07 10.23
N SER A 238 -5.88 20.13 10.97
CA SER A 238 -6.36 20.04 12.34
C SER A 238 -7.87 20.20 12.34
N ASP A 239 -8.59 19.08 12.39
CA ASP A 239 -10.06 19.11 12.31
C ASP A 239 -10.74 19.25 13.69
N GLY A 240 -9.96 19.40 14.77
CA GLY A 240 -10.49 19.44 16.14
C GLY A 240 -10.98 18.08 16.61
N PHE A 241 -10.92 17.83 17.92
CA PHE A 241 -11.56 16.63 18.49
C PHE A 241 -13.03 16.92 18.73
N ASP A 242 -13.92 15.99 18.36
CA ASP A 242 -15.33 15.99 18.82
C ASP A 242 -15.45 15.98 20.36
N VAL A 243 -14.37 15.60 21.05
CA VAL A 243 -14.25 15.56 22.51
C VAL A 243 -13.94 16.95 23.12
N PHE A 244 -13.37 17.86 22.32
CA PHE A 244 -13.05 19.25 22.70
C PHE A 244 -13.72 20.24 21.74
N PRO A 245 -15.06 20.37 21.80
CA PRO A 245 -15.79 21.25 20.90
C PRO A 245 -15.24 22.69 20.97
N GLY A 246 -14.94 23.26 19.81
CA GLY A 246 -14.46 24.64 19.66
C GLY A 246 -12.95 24.86 19.77
N THR A 247 -12.14 23.81 20.01
CA THR A 247 -10.67 23.94 20.02
C THR A 247 -10.05 23.20 18.84
N VAL A 248 -9.35 23.95 17.98
CA VAL A 248 -8.57 23.39 16.87
C VAL A 248 -7.37 22.63 17.47
N THR A 249 -7.47 21.32 17.51
CA THR A 249 -6.41 20.42 18.01
C THR A 249 -5.89 19.56 16.87
N GLY A 250 -4.62 19.74 16.51
CA GLY A 250 -3.93 18.92 15.51
C GLY A 250 -3.20 17.77 16.20
N GLN A 251 -3.47 16.54 15.78
CA GLN A 251 -2.68 15.38 16.21
C GLN A 251 -1.86 14.84 15.04
N LEU A 252 -0.60 14.60 15.32
CA LEU A 252 0.40 14.06 14.41
C LEU A 252 0.87 12.74 15.00
N PHE A 253 0.78 11.66 14.24
CA PHE A 253 1.37 10.38 14.60
C PHE A 253 2.61 10.19 13.75
N SER A 254 3.75 9.97 14.40
CA SER A 254 4.99 9.57 13.75
C SER A 254 5.40 8.22 14.34
N HIS A 255 5.77 7.27 13.48
CA HIS A 255 6.44 6.06 13.92
C HIS A 255 7.94 6.33 13.81
N TYR A 256 8.60 6.50 14.95
CA TYR A 256 10.06 6.68 15.03
C TYR A 256 10.82 5.36 14.95
N SER A 257 10.13 4.24 15.07
CA SER A 257 10.68 2.89 14.94
C SER A 257 9.64 1.95 14.35
N MET A 258 10.12 0.91 13.68
CA MET A 258 9.31 -0.20 13.19
C MET A 258 9.34 -1.36 14.18
N GLY A 259 8.22 -2.07 14.28
CA GLY A 259 8.11 -3.29 15.06
C GLY A 259 8.04 -3.09 16.58
N CYS A 260 7.97 -4.22 17.28
CA CYS A 260 7.88 -4.29 18.73
C CYS A 260 8.95 -5.27 19.22
N VAL A 261 9.83 -4.84 20.13
CA VAL A 261 10.90 -5.68 20.69
C VAL A 261 10.37 -6.92 21.44
N TYR A 262 9.07 -6.93 21.76
CA TYR A 262 8.42 -8.03 22.46
C TYR A 262 7.82 -9.03 21.48
N LYS A 263 8.24 -10.29 21.63
CA LYS A 263 7.66 -11.43 20.90
C LYS A 263 6.51 -12.06 21.68
N CYS A 264 5.40 -11.33 21.80
CA CYS A 264 4.20 -11.84 22.47
C CYS A 264 3.51 -12.91 21.61
N SER A 265 3.23 -14.08 22.18
CA SER A 265 2.61 -15.22 21.47
C SER A 265 1.23 -14.94 20.88
N PHE A 266 0.55 -13.89 21.35
CA PHE A 266 -0.77 -13.46 20.92
C PHE A 266 -0.75 -12.20 20.05
N CYS A 267 0.41 -11.54 19.90
CA CYS A 267 0.49 -10.27 19.20
C CYS A 267 0.85 -10.49 17.74
N SER A 268 0.05 -9.95 16.84
CA SER A 268 0.30 -10.03 15.40
C SER A 268 1.52 -9.23 14.93
N GLU A 269 2.09 -8.37 15.79
CA GLU A 269 3.36 -7.68 15.51
C GLU A 269 4.58 -8.57 15.75
N SER A 270 4.42 -9.70 16.44
CA SER A 270 5.51 -10.65 16.66
C SER A 270 6.01 -11.34 15.38
N SER A 271 5.23 -11.31 14.29
CA SER A 271 5.60 -11.86 12.99
C SER A 271 6.63 -11.02 12.23
N TRP A 272 6.85 -9.76 12.64
CA TRP A 272 7.85 -8.87 12.03
C TRP A 272 9.30 -9.19 12.46
N HIS A 273 9.50 -10.06 13.45
CA HIS A 273 10.83 -10.45 13.91
C HIS A 273 11.11 -11.93 13.59
N ALA A 274 11.67 -12.17 12.39
CA ALA A 274 12.67 -13.21 12.21
C ALA A 274 14.00 -12.73 12.86
N PRO A 275 14.79 -13.60 13.50
CA PRO A 275 15.78 -13.19 14.48
C PRO A 275 16.95 -12.44 13.83
N LEU A 276 17.02 -11.12 14.02
CA LEU A 276 18.30 -10.45 14.00
C LEU A 276 19.09 -10.99 15.20
N ASN A 277 20.26 -11.58 14.90
CA ASN A 277 21.24 -12.08 15.84
C ASN A 277 21.42 -11.13 17.04
N LEU A 278 20.69 -11.39 18.12
CA LEU A 278 20.96 -10.88 19.46
C LEU A 278 21.79 -11.94 20.20
N ILE A 279 22.96 -12.25 19.66
CA ILE A 279 24.04 -12.89 20.40
C ILE A 279 25.31 -12.09 20.09
N HIS A 280 25.96 -11.63 21.16
CA HIS A 280 27.18 -10.80 21.25
C HIS A 280 27.00 -9.28 21.36
N LEU A 281 26.37 -8.84 22.45
CA LEU A 281 26.88 -7.71 23.25
C LEU A 281 26.68 -8.02 24.75
N LEU A 282 27.58 -8.85 25.27
CA LEU A 282 28.13 -8.76 26.62
C LEU A 282 29.65 -8.79 26.49
#